data_AF-B9SM31-F1
#
_entry.id   AF-B9SM31-F1
#
_cell.length_a   1.000
_cell.length_b   1.000
_cell.length_c   1.000
_cell.angle_alpha   90.00
_cell.angle_beta   90.00
_cell.angle_gamma   90.00
#
_symmetry.space_group_name_H-M   'P 1'
#
loop_
_entity.id
_entity.type
_entity.pdbx_description
1 polymer ?
#
loop_
_entity_poly.entity_id
_entity_poly.type
_entity_poly.pdbx_seq_one_letter_code
_entity_poly.pdbx_strand_id
1 'polypeptide(L)'
;MSTPTPIDRDELETELGIIAMFQAQYLHKISQGNTNAAVLQRPAIVKARKLALASSLARETKRSFEEVMQEVELGFMVQLRRILARDAKDDPVLKGLKTIVVVDGDGEVCGICLEEMKQGCETKAMDCMHRFHPSCIFQWLSRKKNTCPLCRHQMQIH
;
A
#
# COMPACT_ATOMS: atom_id res chain seq x y z
N MET A 1 -18.70 1.79 38.24
CA MET A 1 -18.55 2.32 36.87
C MET A 1 -17.90 1.23 36.04
N SER A 2 -18.55 0.72 35.00
CA SER A 2 -17.97 -0.35 34.15
C SER A 2 -16.79 0.22 33.37
N THR A 3 -15.66 -0.47 33.38
CA THR A 3 -14.48 -0.12 32.59
C THR A 3 -14.79 -0.20 31.10
N PRO A 4 -14.23 0.68 30.25
CA PRO A 4 -14.35 0.56 28.80
C PRO A 4 -13.84 -0.81 28.33
N THR A 5 -14.59 -1.48 27.47
CA THR A 5 -14.18 -2.75 26.87
C THR A 5 -13.30 -2.46 25.65
N PRO A 6 -12.16 -3.13 25.46
CA PRO A 6 -11.36 -3.01 24.24
C PRO A 6 -12.18 -3.41 23.01
N ILE A 7 -11.88 -2.82 21.84
CA ILE A 7 -12.44 -3.27 20.56
C ILE A 7 -11.92 -4.69 20.28
N ASP A 8 -12.81 -5.60 19.84
CA ASP A 8 -12.39 -6.91 19.35
C ASP A 8 -11.53 -6.71 18.09
N ARG A 9 -10.26 -7.11 18.20
CA ARG A 9 -9.26 -6.88 17.15
C ARG A 9 -9.58 -7.70 15.89
N ASP A 10 -10.09 -8.91 16.02
CA ASP A 10 -10.29 -9.81 14.89
C ASP A 10 -11.52 -9.39 14.06
N GLU A 11 -12.58 -8.94 14.75
CA GLU A 11 -13.77 -8.37 14.10
C GLU A 11 -13.44 -7.04 13.40
N LEU A 12 -12.69 -6.15 14.08
CA LEU A 12 -12.22 -4.90 13.51
C LEU A 12 -11.34 -5.13 12.28
N GLU A 13 -10.42 -6.09 12.33
CA GLU A 13 -9.55 -6.41 11.19
C GLU A 13 -10.33 -6.94 9.99
N THR A 14 -11.37 -7.75 10.21
CA THR A 14 -12.22 -8.30 9.15
C THR A 14 -13.00 -7.22 8.42
N GLU A 15 -13.73 -6.37 9.16
CA GLU A 15 -14.54 -5.29 8.59
C GLU A 15 -13.67 -4.25 7.87
N LEU A 16 -12.56 -3.85 8.48
CA LEU A 16 -11.61 -2.91 7.87
C LEU A 16 -10.93 -3.51 6.63
N GLY A 17 -10.68 -4.82 6.61
CA GLY A 17 -10.16 -5.52 5.44
C GLY A 17 -11.10 -5.39 4.24
N ILE A 18 -12.41 -5.55 4.45
CA ILE A 18 -13.43 -5.37 3.41
C ILE A 18 -13.45 -3.92 2.93
N ILE A 19 -13.53 -2.94 3.85
CA ILE A 19 -13.55 -1.52 3.49
C ILE A 19 -12.30 -1.11 2.71
N ALA A 20 -11.12 -1.59 3.14
CA ALA A 20 -9.85 -1.37 2.46
C ALA A 20 -9.81 -2.01 1.06
N MET A 21 -10.42 -3.18 0.87
CA MET A 21 -10.55 -3.81 -0.46
C MET A 21 -11.37 -2.95 -1.42
N PHE A 22 -12.50 -2.37 -0.97
CA PHE A 22 -13.29 -1.45 -1.79
C PHE A 22 -12.48 -0.21 -2.21
N GLN A 23 -11.67 0.33 -1.29
CA GLN A 23 -10.77 1.44 -1.58
C GLN A 23 -9.68 1.06 -2.58
N ALA A 24 -9.03 -0.10 -2.42
CA ALA A 24 -8.00 -0.57 -3.35
C ALA A 24 -8.55 -0.73 -4.77
N GLN A 25 -9.73 -1.35 -4.91
CA GLN A 25 -10.39 -1.46 -6.21
C GLN A 25 -10.76 -0.10 -6.83
N TYR A 26 -11.15 0.89 -6.01
CA TYR A 26 -11.38 2.24 -6.49
C TYR A 26 -10.09 2.85 -7.07
N LEU A 27 -8.99 2.78 -6.33
CA LEU A 27 -7.68 3.29 -6.77
C LEU A 27 -7.22 2.62 -8.07
N HIS A 28 -7.39 1.29 -8.18
CA HIS A 28 -7.08 0.56 -9.40
C HIS A 28 -7.87 1.07 -10.61
N LYS A 29 -9.20 1.20 -10.49
CA LYS A 29 -10.06 1.71 -11.57
C LYS A 29 -9.71 3.14 -11.97
N ILE A 30 -9.40 4.01 -11.01
CA ILE A 30 -8.97 5.38 -11.30
C ILE A 30 -7.62 5.40 -12.02
N SER A 31 -6.68 4.54 -11.63
CA SER A 31 -5.38 4.44 -12.30
C SER A 31 -5.50 4.01 -13.77
N GLN A 32 -6.55 3.25 -14.10
CA GLN A 32 -6.92 2.86 -15.46
C GLN A 32 -7.73 3.93 -16.21
N GLY A 33 -7.95 5.11 -15.62
CA GLY A 33 -8.74 6.19 -16.22
C GLY A 33 -10.25 5.98 -16.19
N ASN A 34 -10.77 4.99 -15.44
CA ASN A 34 -12.20 4.77 -15.32
C ASN A 34 -12.82 5.74 -14.30
N THR A 35 -13.47 6.78 -14.80
CA THR A 35 -14.09 7.85 -14.00
C THR A 35 -15.61 7.83 -14.08
N ASN A 36 -16.24 6.66 -14.26
CA ASN A 36 -17.70 6.60 -14.28
C ASN A 36 -18.31 6.99 -12.92
N ALA A 37 -19.59 7.39 -12.92
CA ALA A 37 -20.27 7.85 -11.72
C ALA A 37 -20.21 6.83 -10.55
N ALA A 38 -20.35 5.53 -10.84
CA ALA A 38 -20.28 4.48 -9.83
C ALA A 38 -18.87 4.33 -9.20
N VAL A 39 -17.80 4.58 -9.96
CA VAL A 39 -16.42 4.60 -9.44
C VAL A 39 -16.21 5.84 -8.57
N LEU A 40 -16.65 7.01 -9.04
CA LEU A 40 -16.49 8.28 -8.31
C LEU A 40 -17.28 8.33 -7.00
N GLN A 41 -18.34 7.53 -6.84
CA GLN A 41 -19.08 7.41 -5.59
C GLN A 41 -18.39 6.54 -4.52
N ARG A 42 -17.41 5.70 -4.89
CA ARG A 42 -16.76 4.76 -3.96
C ARG A 42 -16.11 5.43 -2.73
N PRO A 43 -15.41 6.58 -2.83
CA PRO A 43 -14.87 7.26 -1.66
C PRO A 43 -15.94 7.64 -0.63
N ALA A 44 -17.13 8.06 -1.08
CA ALA A 44 -18.24 8.38 -0.18
C ALA A 44 -18.77 7.12 0.54
N ILE A 45 -18.85 5.98 -0.17
CA ILE A 45 -19.26 4.70 0.42
C ILE A 45 -18.24 4.22 1.47
N VAL A 46 -16.95 4.29 1.16
CA VAL A 46 -15.87 3.95 2.09
C VAL A 46 -15.95 4.83 3.34
N LYS A 47 -16.13 6.14 3.17
CA LYS A 47 -16.32 7.08 4.29
C LYS A 47 -17.54 6.71 5.14
N ALA A 48 -18.69 6.46 4.53
CA ALA A 48 -19.92 6.12 5.24
C ALA A 48 -19.79 4.82 6.05
N ARG A 49 -19.14 3.79 5.49
CA ARG A 49 -18.90 2.51 6.19
C ARG A 49 -18.00 2.68 7.41
N LYS A 50 -16.90 3.44 7.27
CA LYS A 50 -16.01 3.74 8.40
C LYS A 50 -16.74 4.47 9.52
N LEU A 51 -17.58 5.45 9.16
CA LEU A 51 -18.37 6.22 10.12
C LEU A 51 -19.39 5.33 10.86
N ALA A 52 -20.07 4.44 10.14
CA ALA A 52 -21.02 3.50 10.71
C ALA A 52 -20.34 2.51 11.66
N LEU A 53 -19.19 1.95 11.26
CA LEU A 53 -18.38 1.06 12.08
C LEU A 53 -17.91 1.76 13.36
N ALA A 54 -17.32 2.94 13.25
CA ALA A 54 -16.88 3.71 14.42
C ALA A 54 -18.03 4.06 15.37
N SER A 55 -19.21 4.37 14.83
CA SER A 55 -20.41 4.63 15.64
C SER A 55 -20.89 3.39 16.40
N SER A 56 -20.85 2.20 15.78
CA SER A 56 -21.23 0.96 16.45
C SER A 56 -20.24 0.61 17.56
N LEU A 57 -18.96 0.62 17.24
CA LEU A 57 -17.88 0.29 18.17
C LEU A 57 -17.82 1.26 19.35
N ALA A 58 -18.01 2.56 19.14
CA ALA A 58 -18.06 3.54 20.23
C ALA A 58 -19.20 3.24 21.22
N ARG A 59 -20.37 2.84 20.71
CA ARG A 59 -21.52 2.44 21.53
C ARG A 59 -21.25 1.14 22.30
N GLU A 60 -20.68 0.14 21.65
CA GLU A 60 -20.39 -1.18 22.25
C GLU A 60 -19.29 -1.10 23.31
N THR A 61 -18.21 -0.38 23.02
CA THR A 61 -17.06 -0.23 23.93
C THR A 61 -17.26 0.85 24.99
N LYS A 62 -18.31 1.67 24.86
CA LYS A 62 -18.59 2.87 25.68
C LYS A 62 -17.43 3.87 25.68
N ARG A 63 -16.74 3.99 24.55
CA ARG A 63 -15.63 4.92 24.33
C ARG A 63 -16.09 6.14 23.55
N SER A 64 -15.27 7.20 23.55
CA SER A 64 -15.58 8.38 22.74
C SER A 64 -15.53 8.03 21.24
N PHE A 65 -16.45 8.62 20.47
CA PHE A 65 -16.49 8.40 19.02
C PHE A 65 -15.17 8.79 18.35
N GLU A 66 -14.53 9.87 18.81
CA GLU A 66 -13.29 10.38 18.25
C GLU A 66 -12.12 9.42 18.44
N GLU A 67 -11.95 8.82 19.64
CA GLU A 67 -10.93 7.79 19.88
C GLU A 67 -11.13 6.57 18.99
N VAL A 68 -12.37 6.07 18.93
CA VAL A 68 -12.68 4.88 18.11
C VAL A 68 -12.48 5.18 16.62
N MET A 69 -12.83 6.37 16.17
CA MET A 69 -12.62 6.76 14.77
C MET A 69 -11.14 6.87 14.43
N GLN A 70 -10.28 7.32 15.34
CA GLN A 70 -8.83 7.29 15.12
C GLN A 70 -8.30 5.86 14.96
N GLU A 71 -8.77 4.91 15.77
CA GLU A 71 -8.40 3.49 15.65
C GLU A 71 -8.91 2.86 14.35
N VAL A 72 -10.14 3.19 13.94
CA VAL A 72 -10.74 2.75 12.67
C VAL A 72 -9.95 3.30 11.47
N GLU A 73 -9.57 4.58 11.47
CA GLU A 73 -8.73 5.15 10.40
C GLU A 73 -7.36 4.50 10.33
N LEU A 74 -6.70 4.32 11.48
CA LEU A 74 -5.38 3.70 11.53
C LEU A 74 -5.44 2.26 11.02
N GLY A 75 -6.40 1.47 11.51
CA GLY A 75 -6.61 0.09 11.07
C GLY A 75 -6.94 0.01 9.58
N PHE A 76 -7.78 0.92 9.07
CA PHE A 76 -8.10 1.02 7.65
C PHE A 76 -6.84 1.24 6.81
N MET A 77 -5.99 2.18 7.22
CA MET A 77 -4.75 2.50 6.52
C MET A 77 -3.76 1.32 6.54
N VAL A 78 -3.68 0.59 7.64
CA VAL A 78 -2.86 -0.63 7.74
C VAL A 78 -3.36 -1.71 6.78
N GLN A 79 -4.67 -1.98 6.76
CA GLN A 79 -5.25 -2.99 5.86
C GLN A 79 -5.12 -2.57 4.39
N LEU A 80 -5.37 -1.30 4.07
CA LEU A 80 -5.21 -0.76 2.72
C LEU A 80 -3.76 -0.90 2.25
N ARG A 81 -2.79 -0.57 3.10
CA ARG A 81 -1.36 -0.76 2.79
C ARG A 81 -1.05 -2.23 2.49
N ARG A 82 -1.56 -3.18 3.28
CA ARG A 82 -1.36 -4.62 3.06
C ARG A 82 -1.95 -5.08 1.73
N ILE A 83 -3.13 -4.59 1.34
CA ILE A 83 -3.75 -4.91 0.05
C ILE A 83 -2.93 -4.35 -1.10
N LEU A 84 -2.64 -3.04 -1.08
CA LEU A 84 -1.88 -2.39 -2.15
C LEU A 84 -0.45 -2.95 -2.29
N ALA A 85 0.18 -3.35 -1.18
CA ALA A 85 1.49 -3.99 -1.22
C ALA A 85 1.45 -5.39 -1.84
N ARG A 86 0.37 -6.16 -1.65
CA ARG A 86 0.18 -7.45 -2.34
C ARG A 86 0.06 -7.24 -3.84
N ASP A 87 -0.85 -6.35 -4.25
CA ASP A 87 -1.06 -6.04 -5.67
C ASP A 87 0.23 -5.53 -6.34
N ALA A 88 1.04 -4.72 -5.64
CA ALA A 88 2.34 -4.27 -6.14
C ALA A 88 3.38 -5.40 -6.25
N LYS A 89 3.37 -6.39 -5.35
CA LYS A 89 4.26 -7.57 -5.45
C LYS A 89 3.89 -8.46 -6.64
N ASP A 90 2.61 -8.52 -6.98
CA ASP A 90 2.09 -9.29 -8.12
C ASP A 90 2.14 -8.52 -9.44
N ASP A 91 2.52 -7.23 -9.43
CA ASP A 91 2.64 -6.44 -10.65
C ASP A 91 3.70 -7.07 -11.60
N PRO A 92 3.36 -7.33 -12.88
CA PRO A 92 4.28 -7.98 -13.83
C PRO A 92 5.64 -7.27 -13.94
N VAL A 93 5.66 -5.95 -13.79
CA VAL A 93 6.88 -5.14 -13.86
C VAL A 93 7.81 -5.45 -12.69
N LEU A 94 7.27 -5.54 -11.47
CA LEU A 94 8.06 -5.79 -10.26
C LEU A 94 8.34 -7.28 -10.03
N LYS A 95 7.49 -8.17 -10.55
CA LYS A 95 7.65 -9.62 -10.51
C LYS A 95 8.86 -10.08 -11.33
N GLY A 96 9.14 -9.42 -12.46
CA GLY A 96 10.31 -9.70 -13.29
C GLY A 96 11.65 -9.25 -12.71
N LEU A 97 11.66 -8.53 -11.58
CA LEU A 97 12.87 -8.02 -10.94
C LEU A 97 13.24 -8.84 -9.70
N LYS A 98 14.54 -9.13 -9.55
CA LYS A 98 15.07 -9.82 -8.37
C LYS A 98 14.91 -8.93 -7.14
N THR A 99 14.34 -9.49 -6.07
CA THR A 99 14.22 -8.80 -4.78
C THR A 99 15.47 -9.09 -3.95
N ILE A 100 16.12 -8.05 -3.44
CA ILE A 100 17.33 -8.16 -2.60
C ILE A 100 17.12 -7.34 -1.33
N VAL A 101 17.34 -7.97 -0.17
CA VAL A 101 17.32 -7.27 1.13
C VAL A 101 18.71 -6.71 1.39
N VAL A 102 18.79 -5.43 1.76
CA VAL A 102 20.07 -4.79 2.14
C VAL A 102 20.55 -5.43 3.44
N VAL A 103 21.65 -6.18 3.36
CA VAL A 103 22.23 -6.92 4.51
C VAL A 103 23.18 -6.05 5.33
N ASP A 104 23.94 -5.16 4.68
CA ASP A 104 24.88 -4.24 5.32
C ASP A 104 24.57 -2.80 4.89
N GLY A 105 24.71 -1.85 5.81
CA GLY A 105 24.36 -0.44 5.62
C GLY A 105 25.36 0.35 4.79
N ASP A 106 25.97 -0.25 3.77
CA ASP A 106 27.13 0.27 3.02
C ASP A 106 26.79 1.48 2.11
N GLY A 107 25.76 2.26 2.44
CA GLY A 107 25.48 3.53 1.79
C GLY A 107 25.04 3.38 0.33
N GLU A 108 24.38 2.28 -0.02
CA GLU A 108 23.87 2.11 -1.38
C GLU A 108 22.77 3.14 -1.66
N VAL A 109 23.06 4.07 -2.57
CA VAL A 109 22.13 5.14 -2.95
C VAL A 109 21.25 4.69 -4.12
N CYS A 110 19.95 4.92 -4.00
CA CYS A 110 19.03 4.70 -5.11
C CYS A 110 19.30 5.71 -6.23
N GLY A 111 19.71 5.23 -7.42
CA GLY A 111 20.02 6.08 -8.58
C GLY A 111 18.85 6.86 -9.20
N ILE A 112 17.65 6.80 -8.62
CA ILE A 112 16.45 7.52 -9.08
C ILE A 112 16.12 8.68 -8.12
N CYS A 113 15.96 8.39 -6.81
CA CYS A 113 15.63 9.41 -5.81
C CYS A 113 16.85 10.01 -5.11
N LEU A 114 18.04 9.42 -5.31
CA LEU A 114 19.30 9.84 -4.68
C LEU A 114 19.30 9.73 -3.14
N GLU A 115 18.42 8.89 -2.59
CA GLU A 115 18.35 8.57 -1.15
C GLU A 115 19.02 7.22 -0.85
N GLU A 116 19.56 7.08 0.35
CA GLU A 116 20.16 5.84 0.86
C GLU A 116 19.13 4.72 1.04
N MET A 117 19.49 3.52 0.58
CA MET A 117 18.74 2.29 0.82
C MET A 117 19.16 1.68 2.16
N LYS A 118 18.28 1.78 3.16
CA LYS A 118 18.59 1.39 4.54
C LYS A 118 18.71 -0.13 4.71
N GLN A 119 19.54 -0.55 5.65
CA GLN A 119 19.65 -1.94 6.07
C GLN A 119 18.27 -2.53 6.41
N GLY A 120 18.01 -3.76 5.98
CA GLY A 120 16.75 -4.47 6.17
C GLY A 120 15.63 -4.06 5.19
N CYS A 121 15.84 -3.06 4.33
CA CYS A 121 14.85 -2.71 3.30
C CYS A 121 14.95 -3.62 2.07
N GLU A 122 13.79 -3.92 1.46
CA GLU A 122 13.70 -4.60 0.17
C GLU A 122 14.07 -3.62 -0.96
N THR A 123 14.96 -4.06 -1.85
CA THR A 123 15.32 -3.37 -3.09
C THR A 123 14.99 -4.26 -4.28
N LYS A 124 14.88 -3.65 -5.46
CA LYS A 124 14.69 -4.35 -6.73
C LYS A 124 15.94 -4.20 -7.57
N ALA A 125 16.52 -5.33 -7.95
CA ALA A 125 17.69 -5.40 -8.81
C ALA A 125 17.29 -5.76 -10.24
N MET A 126 17.89 -5.04 -11.19
CA MET A 126 17.83 -5.37 -12.61
C MET A 126 18.91 -6.41 -12.97
N ASP A 127 18.84 -7.00 -14.16
CA ASP A 127 19.83 -7.98 -14.64
C ASP A 127 21.26 -7.41 -14.73
N CYS A 128 21.38 -6.09 -14.91
CA CYS A 128 22.64 -5.36 -14.83
C CYS A 128 23.14 -5.10 -13.40
N MET A 129 22.52 -5.71 -12.38
CA MET A 129 22.83 -5.62 -10.95
C MET A 129 22.60 -4.27 -10.27
N HIS A 130 22.17 -3.24 -11.00
CA HIS A 130 21.74 -1.97 -10.38
C HIS A 130 20.47 -2.16 -9.55
N ARG A 131 20.49 -1.56 -8.35
CA ARG A 131 19.43 -1.65 -7.34
C ARG A 131 18.74 -0.31 -7.15
N PHE A 132 17.44 -0.39 -6.85
CA PHE A 132 16.58 0.76 -6.64
C PHE A 132 15.51 0.42 -5.58
N HIS A 133 14.92 1.46 -4.98
CA HIS A 133 13.68 1.28 -4.22
C HIS A 133 12.58 0.69 -5.12
N PRO A 134 11.74 -0.24 -4.61
CA PRO A 134 10.66 -0.84 -5.39
C PRO A 134 9.72 0.20 -6.02
N SER A 135 9.36 1.24 -5.27
CA SER A 135 8.51 2.34 -5.74
C SER A 135 9.17 3.17 -6.84
N CYS A 136 10.47 3.44 -6.73
CA CYS A 136 11.22 4.22 -7.70
C CYS A 136 11.33 3.50 -9.04
N ILE A 137 11.75 2.23 -9.03
CA ILE A 137 11.91 1.48 -10.27
C ILE A 137 10.55 1.15 -10.90
N PHE A 138 9.52 0.92 -10.11
CA PHE A 138 8.15 0.76 -10.60
C PHE A 138 7.74 1.97 -11.44
N GLN A 139 7.81 3.18 -10.86
CA GLN A 139 7.41 4.40 -11.57
C GLN A 139 8.21 4.62 -12.86
N TRP A 140 9.49 4.24 -12.88
CA TRP A 140 10.32 4.34 -14.07
C TRP A 140 9.87 3.38 -15.17
N LEU A 141 9.69 2.10 -14.83
CA LEU A 141 9.32 1.05 -15.77
C LEU A 141 7.86 1.17 -16.25
N SER A 142 6.93 1.59 -15.38
CA SER A 142 5.51 1.82 -15.73
C SER A 142 5.33 2.91 -16.79
N ARG A 143 6.31 3.81 -16.96
CA ARG A 143 6.32 4.84 -18.02
C ARG A 143 6.88 4.32 -19.35
N LYS A 144 6.84 3.00 -19.58
CA LYS A 144 7.32 2.29 -20.79
C LYS A 144 8.83 2.40 -21.06
N LYS A 145 9.64 2.61 -20.02
CA LYS A 145 11.09 2.52 -20.14
C LYS A 145 11.51 1.16 -19.62
N ASN A 146 11.79 0.19 -20.50
CA ASN A 146 12.33 -1.13 -20.12
C ASN A 146 13.86 -1.10 -19.95
N THR A 147 14.43 0.04 -19.56
CA THR A 147 15.88 0.27 -19.51
C THR A 147 16.32 0.71 -18.13
N CYS A 148 17.53 0.31 -17.74
CA CYS A 148 18.13 0.71 -16.47
C CYS A 148 18.34 2.24 -16.41
N PRO A 149 17.88 2.92 -15.35
CA PRO A 149 18.14 4.35 -15.15
C PRO A 149 19.62 4.73 -15.14
N LEU A 150 20.50 3.82 -14.69
CA LEU A 150 21.93 4.09 -14.50
C LEU A 150 22.76 3.76 -15.74
N CYS A 151 22.59 2.57 -16.32
CA CYS A 151 23.42 2.11 -17.44
C CYS A 151 22.68 1.89 -18.76
N ARG A 152 21.37 2.17 -18.81
CA ARG A 152 20.50 1.97 -19.98
C ARG A 152 20.39 0.54 -20.49
N HIS A 153 20.90 -0.45 -19.76
CA HIS A 153 20.71 -1.86 -20.07
C HIS A 153 19.22 -2.20 -20.18
N GLN A 154 18.83 -2.88 -21.26
CA GLN A 154 17.44 -3.22 -21.53
C GLN A 154 17.05 -4.52 -20.84
N MET A 155 15.96 -4.51 -20.07
CA MET A 155 15.41 -5.70 -19.43
C MET A 155 14.97 -6.71 -20.50
N GLN A 156 15.47 -7.94 -20.37
CA GLN A 156 14.94 -9.07 -21.11
C GLN A 156 13.74 -9.61 -20.33
N ILE A 157 12.54 -9.13 -20.66
CA ILE A 157 11.30 -9.65 -20.09
C ILE A 157 11.05 -11.02 -20.76
N HIS A 158 11.25 -12.11 -20.02
CA HIS A 158 10.86 -13.46 -20.43
C HIS A 158 9.46 -13.80 -19.92
#